data_AF-A0A0C3S9B1-F1
#
_entry.id   AF-A0A0C3S9B1-F1
#
_cell.length_a   1.000
_cell.length_b   1.000
_cell.length_c   1.000
_cell.angle_alpha   90.00
_cell.angle_beta   90.00
_cell.angle_gamma   90.00
#
_symmetry.space_group_name_H-M   'P 1'
#
loop_
_entity.id
_entity.type
_entity.pdbx_description
1 polymer ?
#
loop_
_entity_poly.entity_id
_entity_poly.type
_entity_poly.pdbx_seq_one_letter_code
_entity_poly.pdbx_strand_id
1 'polypeptide(L)'
;MCYTEDGGSSFWFMTSSSDAPSAAEYFQKHIGQELDWEAHAVTVEEFANAPFTVYIAEQKLGDLVLVPPRSCHQVVNHGGLTVKTSWSRMTLEGLAIALHHELPIYRR
;
A
#
# COMPACT_ATOMS: atom_id res chain seq x y z
N MET A 1 4.01 13.57 -6.25
CA MET A 1 2.96 14.59 -6.01
C MET A 1 3.04 15.65 -7.10
N CYS A 2 1.94 15.95 -7.78
CA CYS A 2 1.92 16.86 -8.92
C CYS A 2 1.43 18.27 -8.55
N TYR A 3 0.60 18.39 -7.52
CA TYR A 3 0.16 19.68 -6.97
C TYR A 3 -0.18 19.54 -5.48
N THR A 4 -0.02 20.64 -4.74
CA THR A 4 -0.52 20.75 -3.37
C THR A 4 -0.92 22.19 -3.06
N GLU A 5 -1.99 22.35 -2.29
CA GLU A 5 -2.37 23.58 -1.60
C GLU A 5 -1.68 23.67 -0.24
N ASP A 6 -1.21 24.86 0.14
CA ASP A 6 -0.65 25.18 1.46
C ASP A 6 0.46 24.24 1.97
N GLY A 7 1.19 23.60 1.05
CA GLY A 7 2.26 22.67 1.41
C GLY A 7 1.77 21.32 1.94
N GLY A 8 0.52 20.96 1.65
CA GLY A 8 -0.02 19.63 1.92
C GLY A 8 0.85 18.48 1.41
N SER A 9 0.75 17.36 2.10
CA SER A 9 1.56 16.17 1.86
C SER A 9 0.73 14.90 1.98
N SER A 10 1.38 13.75 1.80
CA SER A 10 0.72 12.46 1.98
C SER A 10 1.61 11.46 2.67
N PHE A 11 1.07 10.80 3.68
CA PHE A 11 1.74 9.72 4.38
C PHE A 11 1.37 8.41 3.72
N TRP A 12 2.40 7.68 3.28
CA TRP A 12 2.30 6.35 2.70
C TRP A 12 2.71 5.34 3.75
N PHE A 13 1.85 4.35 3.99
CA PHE A 13 2.10 3.19 4.84
C PHE A 13 2.25 2.01 3.91
N MET A 14 3.39 1.31 3.95
CA MET A 14 3.71 0.23 3.01
C MET A 14 4.29 -0.98 3.73
N THR A 15 4.04 -2.17 3.21
CA THR A 15 4.66 -3.41 3.69
C THR A 15 5.83 -3.84 2.79
N SER A 16 6.67 -4.77 3.24
CA SER A 16 7.58 -5.44 2.31
C SER A 16 6.80 -6.38 1.39
N SER A 17 7.29 -6.61 0.17
CA SER A 17 6.66 -7.56 -0.79
C SER A 17 6.55 -8.99 -0.23
N SER A 18 7.47 -9.39 0.65
CA SER A 18 7.46 -10.70 1.29
C SER A 18 6.38 -10.84 2.35
N ASP A 19 5.92 -9.73 2.93
CA ASP A 19 4.91 -9.73 4.00
C ASP A 19 3.47 -9.78 3.46
N ALA A 20 3.27 -9.81 2.14
CA ALA A 20 1.94 -9.86 1.53
C ALA A 20 1.04 -10.98 2.09
N PRO A 21 1.51 -12.22 2.31
CA PRO A 21 0.69 -13.26 2.94
C PRO A 21 0.33 -12.93 4.39
N SER A 22 1.28 -12.38 5.16
CA SER A 22 1.05 -12.00 6.56
C SER A 22 0.10 -10.81 6.69
N ALA A 23 0.16 -9.87 5.74
CA ALA A 23 -0.79 -8.76 5.65
C ALA A 23 -2.21 -9.26 5.36
N ALA A 24 -2.39 -10.15 4.38
CA ALA A 24 -3.69 -10.74 4.08
C ALA A 24 -4.25 -11.53 5.28
N GLU A 25 -3.41 -12.34 5.94
CA GLU A 25 -3.80 -13.09 7.13
C GLU A 25 -4.18 -12.16 8.30
N TYR A 26 -3.42 -11.10 8.51
CA TYR A 26 -3.71 -10.11 9.55
C TYR A 26 -5.06 -9.42 9.32
N PHE A 27 -5.32 -9.00 8.09
CA PHE A 27 -6.61 -8.41 7.72
C PHE A 27 -7.76 -9.39 7.97
N GLN A 28 -7.65 -10.62 7.49
CA GLN A 28 -8.71 -11.61 7.63
C GLN A 28 -8.95 -12.01 9.10
N LYS A 29 -7.88 -12.26 9.87
CA LYS A 29 -7.99 -12.86 11.22
C LYS A 29 -8.07 -11.85 12.35
N HIS A 30 -7.43 -10.69 12.23
CA HIS A 30 -7.36 -9.68 13.28
C HIS A 30 -8.27 -8.48 13.00
N ILE A 31 -8.26 -7.96 11.78
CA ILE A 31 -9.15 -6.86 11.39
C ILE A 31 -10.57 -7.36 11.08
N GLY A 32 -10.70 -8.61 10.61
CA GLY A 32 -11.98 -9.21 10.22
C GLY A 32 -12.50 -8.68 8.88
N GLN A 33 -11.61 -8.25 8.00
CA GLN A 33 -11.92 -7.75 6.66
C GLN A 33 -11.01 -8.40 5.63
N GLU A 34 -11.50 -8.56 4.40
CA GLU A 34 -10.65 -9.00 3.30
C GLU A 34 -9.82 -7.81 2.81
N LEU A 35 -8.50 -8.00 2.76
CA LEU A 35 -7.55 -6.96 2.36
C LEU A 35 -7.88 -6.36 0.98
N ASP A 36 -8.18 -7.22 0.01
CA ASP A 36 -8.41 -6.85 -1.39
C ASP A 36 -9.74 -6.09 -1.62
N TRP A 37 -10.62 -6.00 -0.61
CA TRP A 37 -11.87 -5.24 -0.72
C TRP A 37 -11.69 -3.76 -0.43
N GLU A 38 -10.54 -3.35 0.12
CA GLU A 38 -10.22 -1.95 0.45
C GLU A 38 -11.31 -1.26 1.29
N ALA A 39 -12.04 -2.03 2.11
CA ALA A 39 -13.19 -1.55 2.88
C ALA A 39 -12.82 -0.96 4.25
N HIS A 40 -11.56 -1.11 4.68
CA HIS A 40 -11.08 -0.66 5.98
C HIS A 40 -9.79 0.14 5.83
N ALA A 41 -9.79 1.36 6.36
CA ALA A 41 -8.60 2.16 6.52
C ALA A 41 -7.96 1.84 7.88
N VAL A 42 -6.79 1.22 7.86
CA VAL A 42 -6.09 0.76 9.06
C VAL A 42 -5.59 1.94 9.87
N THR A 43 -5.82 1.90 11.18
CA THR A 43 -5.35 2.91 12.14
C THR A 43 -3.87 2.74 12.47
N VAL A 44 -3.26 3.77 13.04
CA VAL A 44 -1.84 3.69 13.46
C VAL A 44 -1.67 2.64 14.56
N GLU A 45 -2.64 2.52 15.46
CA GLU A 45 -2.66 1.52 16.54
C GLU A 45 -2.78 0.10 15.99
N GLU A 46 -3.63 -0.12 14.98
CA GLU A 46 -3.71 -1.42 14.30
C GLU A 46 -2.39 -1.76 13.60
N PHE A 47 -1.81 -0.82 12.85
CA PHE A 47 -0.49 -1.02 12.24
C PHE A 47 0.61 -1.30 13.28
N ALA A 48 0.59 -0.65 14.43
CA ALA A 48 1.54 -0.89 15.51
C ALA A 48 1.42 -2.31 16.11
N ASN A 49 0.24 -2.93 16.00
CA ASN A 49 -0.02 -4.30 16.45
C ASN A 49 0.16 -5.35 15.34
N ALA A 50 0.48 -4.94 14.12
CA ALA A 50 0.65 -5.86 13.00
C ALA A 50 1.89 -6.74 13.19
N PRO A 51 1.86 -8.02 12.75
CA PRO A 51 2.98 -8.95 12.89
C PRO A 51 4.08 -8.75 11.82
N PHE A 52 4.08 -7.61 11.12
CA PHE A 52 5.02 -7.26 10.05
C PHE A 52 5.41 -5.79 10.15
N THR A 53 6.50 -5.41 9.46
CA THR A 53 6.99 -4.04 9.47
C THR A 53 6.16 -3.17 8.53
N VAL A 54 5.69 -2.03 9.04
CA VAL A 54 5.05 -0.98 8.24
C VAL A 54 6.05 0.16 8.05
N TYR A 55 6.43 0.40 6.80
CA TYR A 55 7.28 1.51 6.39
C TYR A 55 6.43 2.74 6.15
N ILE A 56 6.83 3.87 6.74
CA ILE A 56 6.10 5.14 6.61
C ILE A 56 6.97 6.14 5.84
N ALA A 57 6.39 6.75 4.80
CA ALA A 57 7.04 7.80 4.03
C ALA A 57 6.11 9.01 3.86
N GLU A 58 6.65 10.21 4.04
CA GLU A 58 5.96 11.44 3.67
C GLU A 58 6.30 11.80 2.22
N GLN A 59 5.28 11.98 1.39
CA GLN A 59 5.38 12.44 0.01
C GLN A 59 5.00 13.92 -0.09
N LYS A 60 5.94 14.76 -0.53
CA LYS A 60 5.78 16.20 -0.78
C LYS A 60 5.72 16.51 -2.28
N LEU A 61 5.46 17.78 -2.61
CA LEU A 61 5.45 18.26 -3.99
C LEU A 61 6.75 17.91 -4.71
N GLY A 62 6.64 17.30 -5.89
CA GLY A 62 7.80 16.85 -6.67
C GLY A 62 8.28 15.43 -6.37
N ASP A 63 7.89 14.83 -5.23
CA ASP A 63 8.34 13.48 -4.88
C ASP A 63 7.67 12.41 -5.73
N LEU A 64 8.45 11.42 -6.16
CA LEU A 64 7.98 10.17 -6.76
C LEU A 64 7.96 9.08 -5.69
N VAL A 65 6.82 8.40 -5.57
CA VAL A 65 6.69 7.19 -4.74
C VAL A 65 6.59 5.99 -5.67
N LEU A 66 7.41 4.97 -5.41
CA LEU A 66 7.39 3.70 -6.11
C LEU A 66 6.86 2.63 -5.15
N VAL A 67 5.75 2.00 -5.51
CA VAL A 67 5.19 0.87 -4.76
C VAL A 67 5.73 -0.44 -5.36
N PRO A 68 6.49 -1.25 -4.61
CA PRO A 68 6.98 -2.54 -5.10
C PRO A 68 5.84 -3.52 -5.40
N PRO A 69 6.05 -4.52 -6.28
CA PRO A 69 5.08 -5.60 -6.47
C PRO A 69 4.70 -6.25 -5.14
N ARG A 70 3.41 -6.57 -4.94
CA ARG A 70 2.86 -7.20 -3.72
C ARG A 70 2.97 -6.38 -2.43
N SER A 71 3.52 -5.16 -2.47
CA SER A 71 3.46 -4.26 -1.31
C SER A 71 2.02 -3.81 -1.10
N CYS A 72 1.43 -4.18 0.04
CA CYS A 72 0.20 -3.56 0.51
C CYS A 72 0.52 -2.10 0.84
N HIS A 73 -0.41 -1.19 0.55
CA HIS A 73 -0.19 0.23 0.83
C HIS A 73 -1.48 0.97 1.17
N GLN A 74 -1.36 1.96 2.05
CA GLN A 74 -2.41 2.90 2.40
C GLN A 74 -1.85 4.32 2.34
N VAL A 75 -2.68 5.28 1.95
CA VAL A 75 -2.27 6.68 1.80
C VAL A 75 -3.22 7.60 2.53
N VAL A 76 -2.68 8.51 3.34
CA VAL A 76 -3.45 9.53 4.07
C VAL A 76 -2.92 10.90 3.66
N ASN A 77 -3.81 11.77 3.13
CA ASN A 77 -3.47 13.14 2.80
C ASN A 77 -3.50 14.01 4.07
N HIS A 78 -2.60 14.99 4.16
CA HIS A 78 -2.48 15.89 5.31
C HIS A 78 -2.21 17.33 4.85
N GLY A 79 -2.74 18.31 5.59
CA GLY A 79 -2.33 19.71 5.46
C GLY A 79 -2.90 20.49 4.27
N GLY A 80 -3.84 19.93 3.50
CA GLY A 80 -4.49 20.65 2.40
C GLY A 80 -4.91 19.75 1.24
N LEU A 81 -5.34 20.36 0.14
CA LEU A 81 -5.63 19.63 -1.10
C LEU A 81 -4.33 19.16 -1.76
N THR A 82 -4.33 17.92 -2.26
CA THR A 82 -3.19 17.32 -2.97
C THR A 82 -3.67 16.65 -4.24
N VAL A 83 -2.90 16.77 -5.33
CA VAL A 83 -3.17 16.07 -6.59
C VAL A 83 -1.98 15.20 -6.97
N LYS A 84 -2.27 13.94 -7.29
CA LYS A 84 -1.28 12.92 -7.66
C LYS A 84 -1.70 12.29 -8.98
N THR A 85 -0.72 11.89 -9.78
CA THR A 85 -0.92 11.04 -10.94
C THR A 85 -0.16 9.75 -10.71
N SER A 86 -0.82 8.62 -10.96
CA SER A 86 -0.24 7.28 -10.85
C SER A 86 -0.55 6.47 -12.09
N TRP A 87 0.33 5.53 -12.42
CA TRP A 87 0.13 4.54 -13.46
C TRP A 87 0.90 3.27 -13.09
N SER A 88 0.39 2.13 -13.52
CA SER A 88 1.03 0.83 -13.29
C SER A 88 2.05 0.53 -14.39
N ARG A 89 3.10 -0.22 -14.03
CA ARG A 89 4.09 -0.76 -14.98
C ARG A 89 4.37 -2.21 -14.66
N MET A 90 4.37 -3.06 -15.68
CA MET A 90 4.84 -4.45 -15.57
C MET A 90 6.32 -4.55 -15.96
N THR A 91 7.15 -5.11 -15.08
CA THR A 91 8.54 -5.51 -15.40
C THR A 91 8.59 -7.00 -15.75
N LEU A 92 9.73 -7.47 -16.30
CA LEU A 92 9.92 -8.91 -16.54
C LEU A 92 9.86 -9.72 -15.23
N GLU A 93 10.42 -9.19 -14.15
CA GLU A 93 10.31 -9.81 -12.81
C GLU A 93 8.87 -9.79 -12.29
N GLY A 94 8.16 -8.66 -12.47
CA GLY A 94 6.75 -8.52 -12.13
C GLY A 94 5.87 -9.56 -12.83
N LEU A 95 6.20 -9.94 -14.07
CA LEU A 95 5.47 -10.98 -14.81
C LEU A 95 5.57 -12.34 -14.12
N ALA A 96 6.77 -12.74 -13.69
CA ALA A 96 6.97 -13.99 -12.96
C ALA A 96 6.23 -13.98 -11.62
N ILE A 97 6.30 -12.86 -10.90
CA ILE A 97 5.57 -12.67 -9.64
C ILE A 97 4.06 -12.82 -9.86
N ALA A 98 3.51 -12.15 -10.88
CA ALA A 98 2.09 -12.20 -11.20
C ALA A 98 1.63 -13.64 -11.52
N LEU A 99 2.42 -14.37 -12.32
CA LEU A 99 2.08 -15.73 -12.74
C LEU A 99 2.06 -16.73 -11.57
N HIS A 100 3.05 -16.65 -10.69
CA HIS A 100 3.27 -17.67 -9.65
C HIS A 100 2.66 -17.31 -8.28
N HIS A 101 2.43 -16.03 -8.00
CA HIS A 101 1.96 -15.58 -6.69
C HIS A 101 0.60 -14.88 -6.72
N GLU A 102 0.29 -14.07 -7.74
CA GLU A 102 -0.95 -13.28 -7.78
C GLU A 102 -2.10 -14.03 -8.47
N LEU A 103 -1.89 -14.53 -9.69
CA LEU A 103 -2.92 -15.29 -10.43
C LEU A 103 -3.51 -16.47 -9.65
N PRO A 104 -2.75 -17.25 -8.86
CA PRO A 104 -3.31 -18.33 -8.06
C PRO A 104 -4.28 -17.88 -6.95
N ILE A 105 -4.26 -16.61 -6.53
CA ILE A 105 -5.21 -16.09 -5.52
C ILE A 105 -6.61 -16.01 -6.13
N TYR A 106 -6.71 -15.48 -7.36
CA TYR A 106 -7.98 -15.30 -8.08
C TYR A 106 -8.59 -16.58 -8.68
N ARG A 107 -7.92 -17.72 -8.54
CA ARG A 107 -8.36 -19.02 -9.08
C ARG A 107 -8.84 -19.99 -7.99
N ARG A 108 -8.97 -19.51 -6.75
CA ARG A 108 -9.39 -20.31 -5.59
C ARG A 108 -10.89 -20.20 -5.35
#